data_AF-A0A0N8HZZ6-F1
#
_entry.id   AF-A0A0N8HZZ6-F1
#
_cell.length_a   1.000
_cell.length_b   1.000
_cell.length_c   1.000
_cell.angle_alpha   90.00
_cell.angle_beta   90.00
_cell.angle_gamma   90.00
#
_symmetry.space_group_name_H-M   'P 1'
#
loop_
_entity.id
_entity.type
_entity.pdbx_description
1 polymer ?
#
loop_
_entity_poly.entity_id
_entity_poly.type
_entity_poly.pdbx_seq_one_letter_code
_entity_poly.pdbx_strand_id
1 'polypeptide(L)' 'MECEDLEEFWGTLMTREAEEYRDPESCDYNYAFTKTFDGHEVEVVTE' A
#
# COMPACT_ATOMS: atom_id res chain seq x y z
N MET A 1 8.42 2.27 -1.70
CA MET A 1 8.11 3.68 -1.98
C MET A 1 7.65 4.32 -0.68
N GLU A 2 7.78 5.63 -0.55
CA GLU A 2 7.47 6.36 0.68
C GLU A 2 6.32 7.34 0.44
N CYS A 3 5.45 7.53 1.43
CA CYS A 3 4.35 8.48 1.43
C CYS A 3 4.21 9.16 2.80
N GLU A 4 3.66 10.37 2.83
CA GLU A 4 3.42 11.13 4.07
C GLU A 4 2.25 10.60 4.90
N ASP A 5 1.26 9.98 4.23
CA ASP A 5 0.09 9.37 4.87
C ASP A 5 -0.19 8.02 4.19
N LEU A 6 0.10 6.94 4.92
CA LEU A 6 -0.08 5.58 4.42
C LEU A 6 -1.55 5.23 4.18
N GLU A 7 -2.46 5.69 5.02
CA GLU A 7 -3.88 5.34 4.95
C GLU A 7 -4.54 6.04 3.75
N GLU A 8 -4.26 7.33 3.54
CA GLU A 8 -4.75 8.08 2.39
C GLU A 8 -4.22 7.50 1.06
N PHE A 9 -2.92 7.21 1.02
CA PHE A 9 -2.30 6.63 -0.17
C PHE A 9 -2.88 5.23 -0.46
N TRP A 10 -3.08 4.41 0.58
CA TRP A 10 -3.69 3.10 0.44
C TRP A 10 -5.13 3.17 -0.07
N GLY A 11 -5.95 4.10 0.45
CA GLY A 11 -7.32 4.31 -0.06
C GLY A 11 -7.34 4.69 -1.55
N THR A 12 -6.33 5.45 -1.99
CA THR A 12 -6.15 5.77 -3.41
C THR A 12 -5.80 4.53 -4.24
N LEU A 13 -4.96 3.63 -3.72
CA LEU A 13 -4.63 2.35 -4.37
C LEU A 13 -5.86 1.45 -4.49
N MET A 14 -6.66 1.32 -3.44
CA MET A 14 -7.90 0.53 -3.45
C MET A 14 -8.93 1.08 -4.45
N THR A 15 -9.05 2.41 -4.55
CA THR A 15 -9.88 3.08 -5.57
C THR A 15 -9.43 2.77 -7.00
N ARG A 16 -8.14 2.49 -7.20
CA ARG A 16 -7.55 2.10 -8.48
C ARG A 16 -7.52 0.59 -8.69
N GLU A 17 -8.17 -0.18 -7.81
CA GLU A 17 -8.22 -1.65 -7.86
C GLU A 17 -6.82 -2.29 -7.81
N ALA A 18 -5.87 -1.66 -7.11
CA ALA A 18 -4.58 -2.28 -6.82
C ALA A 18 -4.76 -3.52 -5.94
N GLU A 19 -3.86 -4.50 -6.06
CA GLU A 19 -3.97 -5.75 -5.30
C GLU A 19 -3.74 -5.50 -3.81
N GLU A 20 -4.71 -5.91 -2.99
CA GLU A 20 -4.67 -5.84 -1.53
C GLU A 20 -3.86 -7.02 -0.97
N TYR A 21 -2.53 -6.97 -1.11
CA TYR A 21 -1.66 -8.08 -0.71
C TYR A 21 -1.36 -8.08 0.80
N ARG A 22 -0.93 -6.94 1.36
CA ARG A 22 -0.90 -6.67 2.81
C ARG A 22 -1.28 -5.23 3.08
N ASP A 23 -2.42 -5.03 3.70
CA ASP A 23 -2.95 -3.73 4.04
C ASP A 23 -2.23 -3.11 5.27
N PRO A 24 -2.36 -1.77 5.46
CA PRO A 24 -1.78 -1.07 6.60
C PRO A 24 -2.28 -1.58 7.97
N GLU A 25 -3.55 -1.94 8.10
CA GLU A 25 -4.14 -2.39 9.37
C GLU A 25 -3.51 -3.71 9.84
N SER A 26 -3.24 -4.62 8.91
CA SER A 26 -2.50 -5.86 9.14
C SER A 26 -1.02 -5.65 9.52
N CYS A 27 -0.48 -4.44 9.34
CA CYS A 27 0.94 -4.11 9.47
C CYS A 27 1.23 -2.98 10.48
N ASP A 28 0.37 -2.83 11.50
CA ASP A 28 0.47 -1.82 12.56
C ASP A 28 0.56 -0.37 12.04
N TYR A 29 0.02 -0.10 10.84
CA TYR A 29 0.07 1.20 10.15
C TYR A 29 1.50 1.73 9.90
N ASN A 30 2.52 0.88 9.92
CA ASN A 30 3.90 1.27 9.65
C ASN A 30 4.29 1.07 8.17
N TYR A 31 3.66 0.11 7.49
CA TYR A 31 3.94 -0.23 6.10
C TYR A 31 2.79 -1.00 5.47
N ALA A 32 2.78 -1.15 4.15
CA ALA A 32 1.84 -1.98 3.40
C ALA A 32 2.50 -2.56 2.14
N PHE A 33 1.96 -3.65 1.61
CA PHE A 33 2.40 -4.24 0.34
C PHE A 33 1.24 -4.35 -0.65
N THR A 34 1.47 -3.87 -1.86
CA THR A 34 0.59 -4.08 -3.02
C THR A 34 1.36 -4.70 -4.17
N LYS A 35 0.68 -5.00 -5.28
CA LYS A 35 1.32 -5.42 -6.53
C LYS A 35 0.98 -4.49 -7.67
N THR A 36 1.94 -4.29 -8.56
CA THR A 36 1.74 -3.64 -9.85
C THR A 36 0.98 -4.54 -10.81
N PHE A 37 0.53 -3.97 -11.93
CA PHE A 37 -0.19 -4.69 -12.99
C PHE A 37 0.60 -5.85 -13.62
N ASP A 38 1.92 -5.85 -13.52
CA ASP A 38 2.80 -6.92 -14.01
C ASP A 38 3.22 -7.90 -12.90
N GLY A 39 2.65 -7.76 -11.69
CA GLY A 39 2.83 -8.67 -10.57
C GLY A 39 4.06 -8.41 -9.69
N HIS A 40 4.78 -7.30 -9.89
CA HIS A 40 5.86 -6.92 -8.99
C HIS A 40 5.30 -6.38 -7.67
N GLU A 41 5.91 -6.80 -6.57
CA GLU A 41 5.55 -6.34 -5.23
C GLU A 41 6.10 -4.94 -4.98
N VAL A 42 5.24 -4.07 -4.46
CA VAL A 42 5.57 -2.71 -4.07
C VAL A 42 5.31 -2.57 -2.58
N GLU A 43 6.36 -2.28 -1.85
CA GLU A 43 6.28 -1.86 -0.46
C GLU A 43 5.95 -0.37 -0.40
N VAL A 44 4.97 0.01 0.42
CA VAL A 44 4.61 1.39 0.74
C VAL A 44 4.90 1.60 2.21
N VAL A 45 5.72 2.62 2.53
CA VAL A 45 6.08 2.97 3.91
C VAL A 45 5.74 4.43 4.18
N THR A 46 5.52 4.75 5.45
CA THR A 46 5.40 6.12 5.96
C THR A 46 6.53 6.40 6.93
N GLU A 47 7.11 7.61 6.90
CA GLU A 47 8.06 8.09 7.91
C GLU A 47 7.37 8.49 9.22
#